data_AF-A0A7S1SAR8-F1
#
_entry.id   AF-A0A7S1SAR8-F1
#
_cell.length_a   1.000
_cell.length_b   1.000
_cell.length_c   1.000
_cell.angle_alpha   90.00
_cell.angle_beta   90.00
_cell.angle_gamma   90.00
#
_symmetry.space_group_name_H-M   'P 1'
#
loop_
_entity.id
_entity.type
_entity.pdbx_description
1 polymer ?
#
loop_
_entity_poly.entity_id
_entity_poly.type
_entity_poly.pdbx_seq_one_letter_code
_entity_poly.pdbx_strand_id
1 'polypeptide(L)'
;SGCGALPVSQSSSAAPSGSSSWISPIAGCQGFDCVLQYIALNDGAYRWNDTQVRLRGRISGNLHGLPDVSWTGYVLNMTSQQWRTGARVDHPIWWHTLVVIVPDVVE
;
A
#
# COMPACT_ATOMS: atom_id res chain seq x y z
N SER A 1 -21.26 20.80 -38.55
CA SER A 1 -22.49 20.07 -38.93
C SER A 1 -22.24 18.60 -38.68
N GLY A 2 -22.97 17.82 -37.91
CA GLY A 2 -24.22 17.94 -37.15
C GLY A 2 -24.50 16.52 -36.63
N CYS A 3 -25.08 16.42 -35.44
CA CYS A 3 -25.50 15.16 -34.84
C CYS A 3 -26.62 14.48 -35.65
N GLY A 4 -26.68 13.14 -35.61
CA GLY A 4 -27.86 12.33 -35.97
C GLY A 4 -27.45 10.88 -36.20
N ALA A 5 -28.15 9.84 -35.73
CA ALA A 5 -29.32 9.69 -34.88
C ALA A 5 -29.24 8.28 -34.26
N LEU A 6 -29.76 8.09 -33.05
CA LEU A 6 -30.07 6.75 -32.54
C LEU A 6 -31.39 6.26 -33.12
N PRO A 7 -31.55 4.94 -33.30
CA PRO A 7 -32.78 4.31 -32.86
C PRO A 7 -32.51 3.16 -31.90
N VAL A 8 -33.35 3.10 -30.86
CA VAL A 8 -33.43 2.08 -29.82
C VAL A 8 -34.32 0.95 -30.31
N SER A 9 -33.95 -0.33 -30.11
CA SER A 9 -34.85 -1.33 -29.51
C SER A 9 -34.23 -2.73 -29.31
N GLN A 10 -34.29 -3.15 -28.04
CA GLN A 10 -34.67 -4.46 -27.52
C GLN A 10 -33.72 -5.67 -27.64
N SER A 11 -33.06 -5.91 -26.50
CA SER A 11 -32.91 -7.17 -25.74
C SER A 11 -32.75 -8.51 -26.49
N SER A 12 -31.59 -9.14 -26.29
CA SER A 12 -31.50 -10.52 -25.78
C SER A 12 -30.05 -10.93 -25.51
N SER A 13 -29.81 -11.34 -24.26
CA SER A 13 -28.82 -12.33 -23.79
C SER A 13 -27.53 -12.58 -24.60
N ALA A 14 -26.39 -12.14 -24.06
CA ALA A 14 -25.14 -12.93 -24.06
C ALA A 14 -24.23 -12.43 -22.93
N ALA A 15 -23.77 -13.33 -22.05
CA ALA A 15 -22.70 -13.02 -21.12
C ALA A 15 -21.44 -12.64 -21.92
N PRO A 16 -20.69 -11.58 -21.57
CA PRO A 16 -19.45 -11.30 -22.26
C PRO A 16 -18.42 -12.37 -21.86
N SER A 17 -18.30 -13.39 -22.69
CA SER A 17 -17.12 -14.22 -22.80
C SER A 17 -15.99 -13.36 -23.38
N GLY A 18 -15.29 -12.64 -22.51
CA GLY A 18 -14.11 -11.87 -22.87
C GLY A 18 -13.09 -12.02 -21.77
N SER A 19 -12.11 -12.91 -21.97
CA SER A 19 -10.89 -12.90 -21.16
C SER A 19 -10.15 -11.60 -21.45
N SER A 20 -10.43 -10.55 -20.69
CA SER A 20 -9.58 -9.37 -20.69
C SER A 20 -8.18 -9.82 -20.30
N SER A 21 -7.21 -9.68 -21.21
CA SER A 21 -5.80 -9.87 -20.90
C SER A 21 -5.45 -8.91 -19.77
N TRP A 22 -5.23 -9.43 -18.57
CA TRP A 22 -4.81 -8.61 -17.45
C TRP A 22 -3.41 -8.08 -17.74
N ILE A 23 -3.29 -6.76 -17.86
CA ILE A 23 -2.00 -6.08 -18.04
C ILE A 23 -1.57 -5.60 -16.66
N SER A 24 -0.35 -5.98 -16.25
CA SER A 24 0.21 -5.56 -14.97
C SER A 24 0.27 -4.03 -14.87
N PRO A 25 -0.11 -3.42 -13.73
CA PRO A 25 0.05 -1.99 -13.52
C PRO A 25 1.52 -1.51 -13.61
N ILE A 26 2.47 -2.44 -13.48
CA ILE A 26 3.91 -2.19 -13.65
C ILE A 26 4.44 -2.78 -14.98
N ALA A 27 3.58 -2.98 -15.98
CA ALA A 27 4.05 -3.46 -17.28
C ALA A 27 4.96 -2.43 -17.97
N GLY A 28 6.15 -2.87 -18.43
CA GLY A 28 7.06 -2.04 -19.23
C GLY A 28 8.08 -1.20 -18.44
N CYS A 29 8.06 -1.22 -17.10
CA CYS A 29 9.15 -0.67 -16.30
C CYS A 29 10.38 -1.61 -16.29
N GLN A 30 11.54 -1.12 -15.82
CA GLN A 30 12.72 -1.96 -15.58
C GLN A 30 13.42 -1.59 -14.27
N GLY A 31 14.11 -2.56 -13.67
CA GLY A 31 15.00 -2.33 -12.53
C GLY A 31 14.31 -1.67 -11.32
N PHE A 32 14.96 -0.65 -10.76
CA PHE A 32 14.49 0.06 -9.58
C PHE A 32 13.16 0.80 -9.82
N ASP A 33 12.92 1.27 -11.03
CA ASP A 33 11.68 1.98 -11.37
C ASP A 33 10.45 1.09 -11.21
N CYS A 34 10.57 -0.22 -11.49
CA CYS A 34 9.50 -1.17 -11.23
C CYS A 34 9.17 -1.30 -9.75
N VAL A 35 10.20 -1.30 -8.90
CA VAL A 35 10.02 -1.43 -7.45
C VAL A 35 9.33 -0.18 -6.90
N LEU A 36 9.77 1.01 -7.33
CA LEU A 36 9.12 2.26 -6.96
C LEU A 36 7.66 2.32 -7.42
N GLN A 37 7.40 1.96 -8.68
CA GLN A 37 6.03 1.93 -9.20
C GLN A 37 5.16 0.94 -8.42
N TYR A 38 5.67 -0.27 -8.16
CA TYR A 38 4.97 -1.28 -7.38
C TYR A 38 4.62 -0.78 -5.97
N ILE A 39 5.58 -0.18 -5.25
CA ILE A 39 5.38 0.36 -3.90
C ILE A 39 4.35 1.50 -3.90
N ALA A 40 4.28 2.28 -4.98
CA ALA A 40 3.33 3.38 -5.12
C ALA A 40 1.92 2.94 -5.52
N LEU A 41 1.71 1.67 -5.92
CA LEU A 41 0.38 1.17 -6.24
C LEU A 41 -0.48 1.15 -4.98
N ASN A 42 -1.68 1.71 -5.09
CA ASN A 42 -2.73 1.47 -4.13
C ASN A 42 -3.38 0.11 -4.41
N ASP A 43 -2.66 -0.96 -4.10
CA ASP A 43 -3.07 -2.35 -4.37
C ASP A 43 -3.97 -2.95 -3.27
N GLY A 44 -4.20 -2.19 -2.20
CA GLY A 44 -5.00 -2.61 -1.04
C GLY A 44 -4.37 -3.76 -0.25
N ALA A 45 -3.12 -4.14 -0.54
CA ALA A 45 -2.41 -5.18 0.19
C ALA A 45 -2.16 -4.74 1.63
N TYR A 46 -1.94 -3.44 1.84
CA TYR A 46 -1.66 -2.89 3.16
C TYR A 46 -2.48 -1.63 3.39
N ARG A 47 -2.94 -1.45 4.63
CA ARG A 47 -3.50 -0.18 5.11
C ARG A 47 -2.93 0.11 6.48
N TRP A 48 -2.71 1.39 6.78
CA TRP A 48 -2.30 1.79 8.12
C TRP A 48 -3.02 3.06 8.54
N ASN A 49 -3.16 3.22 9.85
CA ASN A 49 -3.65 4.43 10.47
C ASN A 49 -2.64 4.91 11.51
N ASP A 50 -2.38 6.21 11.53
CA ASP A 50 -1.56 6.84 12.56
C ASP A 50 -2.32 6.84 13.89
N THR A 51 -1.71 6.29 14.93
CA THR A 51 -2.32 6.22 16.26
C THR A 51 -2.18 7.51 17.05
N GLN A 52 -1.41 8.48 16.53
CA GLN A 52 -0.97 9.70 17.23
C GLN A 52 -0.07 9.45 18.45
N VAL A 53 0.20 8.19 18.81
CA VAL A 53 1.20 7.85 19.81
C VAL A 53 2.59 8.08 19.23
N ARG A 54 3.44 8.75 20.01
CA ARG A 54 4.83 9.05 19.67
C ARG A 54 5.74 8.51 20.76
N LEU A 55 6.75 7.77 20.35
CA LEU A 55 7.89 7.43 21.19
C LEU A 55 8.98 8.46 20.91
N ARG A 56 9.68 8.91 21.95
CA ARG A 56 10.82 9.81 21.79
C ARG A 56 11.99 9.21 22.53
N GLY A 57 13.15 9.22 21.90
CA GLY A 57 14.37 8.76 22.51
C GLY A 57 15.52 9.68 22.19
N ARG A 58 16.49 9.67 23.10
CA ARG A 58 17.80 10.30 22.90
C ARG A 58 18.85 9.27 23.28
N ILE A 59 19.73 8.96 22.35
CA ILE A 59 20.94 8.20 22.62
C ILE A 59 22.00 9.25 22.96
N SER A 60 22.42 9.28 24.22
CA SER A 60 23.46 10.20 24.70
C SER A 60 24.74 9.43 24.96
N GLY A 61 25.86 10.01 24.54
CA GLY A 61 27.18 9.42 24.66
C GLY A 61 27.72 8.90 23.34
N ASN A 62 29.05 8.75 23.29
CA ASN A 62 29.79 8.23 22.14
C ASN A 62 29.52 6.72 21.99
N LEU A 63 28.33 6.37 21.50
CA LEU A 63 28.02 5.02 21.10
C LEU A 63 28.67 4.80 19.73
N HIS A 64 29.79 4.07 19.69
CA HIS A 64 30.53 3.77 18.45
C HIS A 64 30.98 4.99 17.64
N GLY A 65 31.39 6.08 18.29
CA GLY A 65 31.86 7.29 17.61
C GLY A 65 30.74 8.20 17.10
N LEU A 66 29.48 7.82 17.30
CA LEU A 66 28.34 8.63 16.87
C LEU A 66 28.07 9.79 17.85
N PRO A 67 27.65 10.96 17.35
CA PRO A 67 27.20 12.06 18.20
C PRO A 67 25.89 11.68 18.92
N ASP A 68 25.46 12.53 19.85
CA ASP A 68 24.15 12.38 20.46
C ASP A 68 23.05 12.41 19.37
N VAL A 69 22.23 11.37 19.30
CA VAL A 69 21.13 11.25 18.33
C VAL A 69 19.80 11.29 19.06
N SER A 70 18.91 12.19 18.62
CA SER A 70 17.50 12.16 19.00
C SER A 70 16.64 11.62 17.87
N TRP A 71 15.54 10.96 18.23
CA TRP A 71 14.63 10.34 17.27
C TRP A 71 13.19 10.39 17.76
N THR A 72 12.29 10.37 16.78
CA THR A 72 10.84 10.26 16.98
C THR A 72 10.33 8.97 16.36
N GLY A 73 9.70 8.13 17.18
CA GLY A 73 9.02 6.90 16.79
C GLY A 73 7.53 7.15 16.57
N TYR A 74 7.02 6.85 15.40
CA TYR A 74 5.61 6.94 15.03
C TYR A 74 4.96 5.57 15.15
N VAL A 75 3.96 5.45 16.02
CA VAL A 75 3.23 4.18 16.20
C VAL A 75 2.03 4.16 15.26
N LEU A 76 1.99 3.15 14.40
CA LEU A 76 0.94 2.95 13.40
C LEU A 76 0.18 1.65 13.71
N ASN A 77 -1.14 1.68 13.51
CA ASN A 77 -1.95 0.48 13.43
C ASN A 77 -2.02 0.06 11.97
N MET A 78 -1.44 -1.07 11.63
CA MET A 78 -1.31 -1.55 10.27
C MET A 78 -2.11 -2.85 10.09
N THR A 79 -2.91 -2.93 9.03
CA THR A 79 -3.55 -4.17 8.60
C THR A 79 -2.79 -4.75 7.41
N SER A 80 -2.50 -6.05 7.50
CA SER A 80 -1.88 -6.81 6.42
C SER A 80 -2.90 -7.31 5.38
N GLN A 81 -2.38 -7.81 4.26
CA GLN A 81 -3.16 -8.38 3.17
C GLN A 81 -3.97 -9.60 3.63
N GLN A 82 -5.17 -9.74 3.11
CA GLN A 82 -5.97 -10.94 3.31
C GLN A 82 -5.45 -12.05 2.39
N TRP A 83 -4.71 -13.01 2.95
CA TRP A 83 -4.17 -14.14 2.18
C TRP A 83 -5.25 -15.19 1.81
N ARG A 84 -6.23 -15.45 2.70
CA ARG A 84 -7.35 -16.38 2.43
C ARG A 84 -8.68 -15.83 2.93
N THR A 85 -9.76 -16.31 2.35
CA THR A 85 -11.13 -16.00 2.79
C THR A 85 -11.46 -16.71 4.11
N GLY A 86 -12.42 -16.16 4.86
CA GLY A 86 -12.89 -16.74 6.13
C GLY A 86 -13.47 -18.16 5.99
N ALA A 87 -13.81 -18.59 4.76
CA ALA A 87 -14.22 -19.97 4.49
C ALA A 87 -13.07 -21.00 4.64
N ARG A 88 -11.83 -20.55 4.77
CA ARG A 88 -10.63 -21.41 4.79
C ARG A 88 -9.70 -21.17 5.97
N VAL A 89 -9.90 -20.08 6.73
CA VAL A 89 -9.11 -19.71 7.92
C VAL A 89 -9.96 -18.89 8.88
N ASP A 90 -9.76 -19.09 10.19
CA ASP A 90 -10.54 -18.42 11.23
C ASP A 90 -10.16 -16.95 11.44
N HIS A 91 -8.94 -16.55 11.01
CA HIS A 91 -8.41 -15.19 11.14
C HIS A 91 -7.84 -14.71 9.80
N PRO A 92 -8.72 -14.33 8.85
CA PRO A 92 -8.29 -13.93 7.51
C PRO A 92 -7.62 -12.54 7.46
N ILE A 93 -7.78 -11.72 8.51
CA ILE A 93 -7.25 -10.36 8.61
C ILE A 93 -6.31 -10.26 9.81
N TRP A 94 -5.11 -9.74 9.57
CA TRP A 94 -4.05 -9.64 10.57
C TRP A 94 -3.72 -8.17 10.82
N TRP A 95 -3.55 -7.82 12.09
CA TRP A 95 -3.24 -6.46 12.54
C TRP A 95 -1.88 -6.47 13.21
N HIS A 96 -1.13 -5.40 13.00
CA HIS A 96 0.22 -5.21 13.52
C HIS A 96 0.35 -3.81 14.10
N THR A 97 1.11 -3.68 15.18
CA THR A 97 1.63 -2.40 15.64
C THR A 97 2.98 -2.17 14.96
N LEU A 98 3.08 -1.15 14.13
CA LEU A 98 4.32 -0.76 13.45
C LEU A 98 4.90 0.47 14.13
N VAL A 99 6.21 0.47 14.39
CA VAL A 99 6.93 1.65 14.91
C VAL A 99 7.92 2.11 13.85
N VAL A 100 7.68 3.29 13.28
CA VAL A 100 8.60 3.93 12.32
C VAL A 100 9.48 4.90 13.08
N ILE A 101 10.78 4.66 13.13
CA ILE A 101 11.74 5.52 13.84
C ILE A 101 12.41 6.46 12.84
N VAL A 102 12.22 7.75 13.03
CA VAL A 102 12.82 8.81 12.21
C VAL A 102 13.81 9.60 13.08
N PRO A 103 15.10 9.67 12.70
CA PRO A 103 16.05 10.57 13.35
C PRO A 103 15.60 12.02 13.19
N ASP A 104 15.75 12.83 14.23
CA ASP A 104 15.34 14.25 14.15
C ASP A 104 16.30 15.07 13.27
N VAL A 105 17.54 14.62 13.14
CA VAL A 105 18.59 15.19 12.28
C VAL A 105 19.21 14.07 11.47
N VAL A 106 19.36 14.31 10.16
CA VAL A 106 20.09 13.46 9.23
C VAL A 106 21.21 14.33 8.66
N GLU A 107 22.46 14.05 9.02
CA GLU A 107 23.64 14.74 8.47
C GLU A 107 24.12 14.10 7.17
#